data_AF-A0A532VCX4-F1
#
_entry.id   AF-A0A532VCX4-F1
#
_cell.length_a   1.000
_cell.length_b   1.000
_cell.length_c   1.000
_cell.angle_alpha   90.00
_cell.angle_beta   90.00
_cell.angle_gamma   90.00
#
_symmetry.space_group_name_H-M   'P 1'
#
loop_
_entity.id
_entity.type
_entity.pdbx_description
1 polymer ?
#
loop_
_entity_poly.entity_id
_entity_poly.type
_entity_poly.pdbx_seq_one_letter_code
_entity_poly.pdbx_strand_id
1 'polypeptide(L)'
;MSTINYVIYLPSSLTLSFYDTTSSYFEGEGPSIAKHSKSRDHRPDKHQIVIGLLAGDEGIPIAHKVFEGDRADKTTVIETIDDLKKRFNLKRIIFVVDRGMVSQKVLDCIKEQGFSYIVTLKKRLLNELA
;
A
#
# COMPACT_ATOMS: atom_id res chain seq x y z
N MET A 1 16.73 0.44 10.42
CA MET A 1 16.01 -0.85 10.54
C MET A 1 15.66 -1.31 9.13
N SER A 2 16.10 -2.51 8.75
CA SER A 2 15.98 -3.03 7.39
C SER A 2 14.54 -3.46 7.10
N THR A 3 13.81 -2.63 6.38
CA THR A 3 12.54 -3.06 5.79
C THR A 3 12.81 -4.13 4.75
N ILE A 4 12.23 -5.30 4.94
CA ILE A 4 12.28 -6.38 3.96
C ILE A 4 11.42 -5.93 2.78
N ASN A 5 12.09 -5.61 1.67
CA ASN A 5 11.46 -5.22 0.42
C ASN A 5 11.89 -6.23 -0.65
N TYR A 6 10.98 -7.04 -1.14
CA TYR A 6 11.26 -7.92 -2.28
C TYR A 6 10.55 -7.39 -3.52
N VAL A 7 11.30 -7.24 -4.61
CA VAL A 7 10.76 -7.20 -5.95
C VAL A 7 10.66 -8.65 -6.41
N ILE A 8 9.46 -9.08 -6.78
CA ILE A 8 9.17 -10.44 -7.22
C ILE A 8 9.59 -10.58 -8.68
N TYR A 9 9.14 -9.65 -9.54
CA TYR A 9 9.57 -9.57 -10.93
C TYR A 9 9.41 -8.14 -11.46
N LEU A 10 10.17 -7.79 -12.50
CA LEU A 10 10.15 -6.49 -13.17
C LEU A 10 9.38 -6.60 -14.50
N PRO A 11 8.15 -6.06 -14.61
CA PRO A 11 7.45 -6.02 -15.88
C PRO A 11 8.15 -5.09 -16.87
N SER A 12 8.12 -5.44 -18.16
CA SER A 12 8.63 -4.58 -19.24
C SER A 12 7.82 -3.28 -19.40
N SER A 13 6.56 -3.29 -18.94
CA SER A 13 5.68 -2.13 -18.87
C SER A 13 4.70 -2.29 -17.71
N LEU A 14 4.42 -1.21 -16.99
CA LEU A 14 3.38 -1.15 -15.96
C LEU A 14 2.46 0.03 -16.25
N THR A 15 1.18 -0.24 -16.49
CA THR A 15 0.19 0.81 -16.75
C THR A 15 -0.68 1.06 -15.52
N LEU A 16 -1.04 -0.01 -14.83
CA LEU A 16 -1.96 -0.08 -13.71
C LEU A 16 -1.26 -0.75 -12.52
N SER A 17 -1.47 -0.18 -11.35
CA SER A 17 -0.84 -0.67 -10.14
C SER A 17 -1.87 -0.77 -9.04
N PHE A 18 -2.16 -2.00 -8.63
CA PHE A 18 -3.05 -2.29 -7.51
C PHE A 18 -2.21 -2.32 -6.24
N TYR A 19 -2.61 -1.52 -5.25
CA TYR A 19 -1.98 -1.54 -3.95
C TYR A 19 -3.02 -1.79 -2.87
N ASP A 20 -2.76 -2.81 -2.05
CA ASP A 20 -3.53 -3.13 -0.87
C ASP A 20 -2.58 -3.50 0.28
N THR A 21 -3.05 -3.33 1.50
CA THR A 21 -2.34 -3.80 2.70
C THR A 21 -3.12 -4.95 3.32
N THR A 22 -2.42 -5.88 3.93
CA THR A 22 -3.01 -6.89 4.82
C THR A 22 -2.21 -6.95 6.11
N SER A 23 -2.76 -7.54 7.16
CA SER A 23 -2.06 -7.77 8.42
C SER A 23 -1.92 -9.27 8.66
N SER A 24 -0.84 -9.66 9.34
CA SER A 24 -0.68 -11.01 9.86
C SER A 24 -0.18 -10.93 11.30
N TYR A 25 -0.54 -11.92 12.12
CA TYR A 25 -0.15 -12.00 13.51
C TYR A 25 0.72 -13.21 13.80
N PHE A 26 1.48 -13.12 14.88
CA PHE A 26 2.31 -14.20 15.38
C PHE A 26 1.65 -14.82 16.62
N GLU A 27 1.72 -16.14 16.74
CA GLU A 27 1.28 -16.82 17.95
C GLU A 27 2.23 -16.60 19.13
N GLY A 28 3.53 -16.42 18.85
CA GLY A 28 4.57 -15.97 19.78
C GLY A 28 4.94 -14.49 19.60
N GLU A 29 6.11 -14.09 20.10
CA GLU A 29 6.55 -12.68 20.06
C GLU A 29 6.83 -12.15 18.65
N GLY A 30 7.16 -13.03 17.70
CA GLY A 30 7.49 -12.63 16.33
C GLY A 30 8.80 -11.84 16.22
N PRO A 31 9.09 -11.24 15.05
CA PRO A 31 10.25 -10.40 14.85
C PRO A 31 10.12 -9.06 15.59
N SER A 32 11.21 -8.32 15.75
CA SER A 32 11.24 -7.02 16.48
C SER A 32 10.32 -5.93 15.92
N ILE A 33 9.95 -6.04 14.64
CA ILE A 33 8.98 -5.17 13.97
C ILE A 33 7.53 -5.53 14.27
N ALA A 34 7.28 -6.69 14.89
CA ALA A 34 5.94 -7.09 15.25
C ALA A 34 5.49 -6.29 16.48
N LYS A 35 4.33 -5.63 16.36
CA LYS A 35 3.76 -4.73 17.39
C LYS A 35 2.30 -5.04 17.62
N HIS A 36 1.80 -4.75 18.81
CA HIS A 36 0.35 -4.75 19.05
C HIS A 36 -0.31 -3.65 18.24
N SER A 37 -1.35 -3.99 17.49
CA SER A 37 -2.09 -3.02 16.70
C SER A 37 -3.56 -3.42 16.51
N LYS A 38 -4.31 -2.55 15.83
CA LYS A 38 -5.70 -2.81 15.49
C LYS A 38 -5.76 -3.93 14.45
N SER A 39 -5.93 -5.15 14.94
CA SER A 39 -5.98 -6.35 14.13
C SER A 39 -7.19 -6.37 13.20
N ARG A 40 -6.97 -6.66 11.92
CA ARG A 40 -8.07 -6.96 10.97
C ARG A 40 -8.75 -8.30 11.29
N ASP A 41 -8.02 -9.20 11.95
CA ASP A 41 -8.50 -10.51 12.42
C ASP A 41 -9.06 -10.47 13.85
N HIS A 42 -9.26 -9.28 14.42
CA HIS A 42 -9.77 -9.09 15.80
C HIS A 42 -8.90 -9.74 16.89
N ARG A 43 -7.58 -9.83 16.67
CA ARG A 43 -6.57 -10.32 17.63
C ARG A 43 -5.64 -9.20 18.15
N PRO A 44 -6.15 -8.20 18.89
CA PRO A 44 -5.31 -7.14 19.46
C PRO A 44 -4.32 -7.69 20.51
N ASP A 45 -4.58 -8.89 21.05
CA ASP A 45 -3.73 -9.64 21.97
C ASP A 45 -2.42 -10.14 21.33
N LYS A 46 -2.30 -10.10 20.00
CA LYS A 46 -1.14 -10.65 19.29
C LYS A 46 -0.28 -9.57 18.64
N HIS A 47 1.02 -9.82 18.65
CA HIS A 47 1.98 -9.06 17.86
C HIS A 47 1.73 -9.26 16.38
N GLN A 48 1.77 -8.17 15.62
CA GLN A 48 1.37 -8.12 14.22
C GLN A 48 2.39 -7.39 13.36
N ILE A 49 2.34 -7.70 12.07
CA ILE A 49 2.99 -6.93 11.01
C ILE A 49 1.95 -6.53 9.97
N VAL A 50 2.26 -5.47 9.22
CA VAL A 50 1.47 -5.05 8.07
C VAL A 50 2.26 -5.37 6.80
N ILE A 51 1.60 -5.94 5.80
CA ILE A 51 2.20 -6.30 4.52
C ILE A 51 1.49 -5.47 3.45
N GLY A 52 2.23 -4.56 2.80
CA GLY A 52 1.77 -3.89 1.59
C GLY A 52 2.15 -4.71 0.37
N LEU A 53 1.17 -4.98 -0.50
CA LEU A 53 1.36 -5.73 -1.74
C LEU A 53 1.08 -4.83 -2.93
N LEU A 54 1.98 -4.87 -3.90
CA LEU A 54 1.83 -4.24 -5.19
C LEU A 54 1.63 -5.30 -6.26
N ALA A 55 0.53 -5.21 -7.00
CA ALA A 55 0.25 -6.04 -8.16
C ALA A 55 0.14 -5.20 -9.43
N GLY A 56 0.59 -5.75 -10.56
CA GLY A 56 0.51 -5.09 -11.85
C GLY A 56 -0.78 -5.32 -12.61
N ASP A 57 -0.79 -4.90 -13.87
CA ASP A 57 -1.93 -4.94 -14.81
C ASP A 57 -2.63 -6.32 -14.85
N GLU A 58 -1.86 -7.41 -14.74
CA GLU A 58 -2.38 -8.79 -14.79
C GLU A 58 -2.78 -9.36 -13.41
N GLY A 59 -2.75 -8.54 -12.36
CA GLY A 59 -2.97 -8.98 -10.98
C GLY A 59 -1.79 -9.76 -10.38
N ILE A 60 -0.67 -9.87 -11.12
CA ILE A 60 0.54 -10.56 -10.66
C ILE A 60 1.29 -9.66 -9.67
N PRO A 61 1.66 -10.16 -8.48
CA PRO A 61 2.51 -9.44 -7.54
C PRO A 61 3.86 -9.02 -8.15
N ILE A 62 4.17 -7.73 -8.06
CA ILE A 62 5.42 -7.12 -8.52
C ILE A 62 6.37 -6.91 -7.34
N ALA A 63 5.84 -6.43 -6.22
CA ALA A 63 6.63 -6.11 -5.05
C ALA A 63 5.79 -6.20 -3.77
N HIS A 64 6.44 -6.41 -2.65
CA HIS A 64 5.82 -6.25 -1.35
C HIS A 64 6.77 -5.58 -0.35
N LYS A 65 6.17 -5.03 0.70
CA LYS A 65 6.87 -4.36 1.80
C LYS A 65 6.26 -4.78 3.13
N VAL A 66 7.11 -5.18 4.07
CA VAL A 66 6.69 -5.52 5.43
C VAL A 66 6.95 -4.33 6.36
N PHE A 67 5.89 -3.85 7.00
CA PHE A 67 5.88 -2.74 7.92
C PHE A 67 5.66 -3.21 9.36
N GLU A 68 6.01 -2.33 10.31
CA GLU A 68 5.69 -2.53 11.72
C GLU A 68 4.17 -2.62 11.92
N GLY A 69 3.73 -3.43 12.89
CA GLY A 69 2.32 -3.76 13.09
C GLY A 69 1.40 -2.57 13.30
N ASP A 70 1.91 -1.48 13.87
CA ASP A 70 1.18 -0.26 14.21
C ASP A 70 1.19 0.80 13.09
N ARG A 71 1.74 0.48 11.91
CA ARG A 71 1.76 1.43 10.79
C ARG A 71 0.36 1.70 10.24
N ALA A 72 0.06 2.98 10.03
CA ALA A 72 -1.16 3.42 9.37
C ALA A 72 -1.09 3.22 7.86
N ASP A 73 -2.16 2.66 7.26
CA ASP A 73 -2.25 2.37 5.82
C ASP A 73 -1.85 3.57 4.93
N LYS A 74 -2.26 4.79 5.31
CA LYS A 74 -2.00 6.01 4.53
C LYS A 74 -0.52 6.34 4.35
N THR A 75 0.33 6.04 5.34
CA THR A 75 1.78 6.32 5.23
C THR A 75 2.46 5.29 4.34
N THR A 76 1.92 4.07 4.27
CA THR A 76 2.49 2.99 3.46
C THR A 76 2.36 3.27 1.96
N VAL A 77 1.28 3.93 1.53
CA VAL A 77 1.04 4.26 0.10
C VAL A 77 2.09 5.23 -0.42
N ILE A 78 2.38 6.31 0.33
CA ILE A 78 3.37 7.33 -0.07
C ILE A 78 4.76 6.70 -0.19
N GLU A 79 5.18 5.94 0.83
CA GLU A 79 6.47 5.25 0.81
C GLU A 79 6.57 4.27 -0.37
N THR A 80 5.46 3.59 -0.71
CA THR A 80 5.42 2.65 -1.84
C THR A 80 5.55 3.37 -3.19
N ILE A 81 4.90 4.53 -3.36
CA ILE A 81 5.00 5.34 -4.58
C ILE A 81 6.44 5.80 -4.82
N ASP A 82 7.11 6.29 -3.78
CA ASP A 82 8.50 6.74 -3.87
C ASP A 82 9.46 5.58 -4.18
N ASP A 83 9.27 4.43 -3.55
CA ASP A 83 10.06 3.22 -3.82
C ASP A 83 9.84 2.73 -5.26
N LEU A 84 8.60 2.78 -5.76
CA LEU A 84 8.26 2.38 -7.11
C LEU A 84 8.94 3.25 -8.17
N LYS A 85 8.87 4.57 -8.02
CA LYS A 85 9.47 5.51 -8.96
C LYS A 85 10.99 5.36 -9.06
N LYS A 86 11.64 5.04 -7.93
CA LYS A 86 13.09 4.81 -7.88
C LYS A 86 13.51 3.49 -8.52
N ARG A 87 12.73 2.43 -8.30
CA ARG A 87 13.10 1.06 -8.71
C ARG A 87 12.69 0.73 -10.14
N PHE A 88 11.53 1.23 -10.54
CA PHE A 88 10.93 0.97 -11.83
C PHE A 88 10.88 2.33 -12.52
N ASN A 89 11.66 2.52 -13.58
CA ASN A 89 11.73 3.76 -14.36
C ASN A 89 10.44 4.00 -15.16
N LEU A 90 9.32 4.07 -14.44
CA LEU A 90 7.97 4.05 -14.96
C LEU A 90 7.56 5.46 -15.32
N LYS A 91 7.24 5.65 -16.60
CA LYS A 91 6.90 6.96 -17.17
C LYS A 91 5.48 7.40 -16.82
N ARG A 92 4.56 6.46 -16.60
CA ARG A 92 3.15 6.71 -16.27
C ARG A 92 2.56 5.47 -15.61
N ILE A 93 1.96 5.63 -14.44
CA ILE A 93 1.27 4.58 -13.70
C ILE A 93 -0.09 5.13 -13.25
N ILE A 94 -1.11 4.28 -13.29
CA ILE A 94 -2.41 4.52 -12.66
C ILE A 94 -2.47 3.70 -11.37
N PHE A 95 -2.52 4.37 -10.22
CA PHE A 95 -2.68 3.71 -8.92
C PHE A 95 -4.14 3.38 -8.64
N VAL A 96 -4.45 2.12 -8.43
CA VAL A 96 -5.76 1.65 -7.98
C VAL A 96 -5.65 1.35 -6.49
N VAL A 97 -6.36 2.13 -5.69
CA VAL A 97 -6.25 2.12 -4.23
C VAL A 97 -7.62 2.28 -3.58
N ASP A 98 -7.84 1.58 -2.47
CA ASP A 98 -9.08 1.74 -1.71
C ASP A 98 -9.11 3.09 -0.97
N ARG A 99 -10.31 3.67 -0.85
CA ARG A 99 -10.53 4.98 -0.21
C ARG A 99 -10.07 5.02 1.24
N GLY A 100 -10.15 3.89 1.96
CA GLY A 100 -9.67 3.80 3.35
C GLY A 100 -8.18 4.11 3.49
N MET A 101 -7.42 3.80 2.45
CA MET A 101 -5.96 3.93 2.40
C MET A 101 -5.50 5.31 1.92
N VAL A 102 -6.43 6.13 1.42
CA VAL A 102 -6.12 7.37 0.73
C VAL A 102 -6.59 8.58 1.53
N SER A 103 -5.74 9.60 1.62
CA SER A 103 -6.13 10.95 2.06
C SER A 103 -5.96 11.94 0.91
N GLN A 104 -6.45 13.16 1.04
CA GLN A 104 -6.22 14.19 0.03
C GLN A 104 -4.71 14.38 -0.22
N LYS A 105 -3.92 14.40 0.85
CA LYS A 105 -2.45 14.44 0.79
C LYS A 105 -1.83 13.30 -0.03
N VAL A 106 -2.38 12.08 0.07
CA VAL A 106 -1.91 10.94 -0.75
C VAL A 106 -2.25 11.17 -2.22
N LEU A 107 -3.46 11.64 -2.53
CA LEU A 107 -3.86 11.95 -3.91
C LEU A 107 -3.03 13.07 -4.53
N ASP A 108 -2.73 14.11 -3.75
CA ASP A 108 -1.90 15.22 -4.19
C ASP A 108 -0.47 14.73 -4.47
N CYS A 109 0.10 13.90 -3.59
CA CYS A 109 1.39 13.26 -3.80
C CYS A 109 1.44 12.40 -5.08
N ILE A 110 0.40 11.60 -5.36
CA ILE A 110 0.30 10.82 -6.61
C ILE A 110 0.35 11.76 -7.82
N LYS A 111 -0.41 12.86 -7.79
CA LYS A 111 -0.45 13.85 -8.89
C LYS A 111 0.88 14.58 -9.06
N GLU A 112 1.49 15.04 -7.98
CA GLU A 112 2.79 15.73 -7.98
C GLU A 112 3.90 14.87 -8.57
N GLN A 113 3.83 13.54 -8.38
CA GLN A 113 4.79 12.61 -8.95
C GLN A 113 4.56 12.32 -10.45
N GLY A 114 3.50 12.88 -11.05
CA GLY A 114 3.12 12.68 -12.45
C GLY A 114 2.26 11.44 -12.70
N PHE A 115 1.73 10.83 -11.66
CA PHE A 115 0.92 9.62 -11.74
C PHE A 115 -0.58 9.92 -11.70
N SER A 116 -1.38 8.96 -12.17
CA SER A 116 -2.84 9.00 -12.13
C SER A 116 -3.36 8.04 -11.07
N TYR A 117 -4.63 8.17 -10.68
CA TYR A 117 -5.25 7.25 -9.72
C TYR A 117 -6.70 6.91 -10.06
N ILE A 118 -7.12 5.76 -9.58
CA ILE A 118 -8.51 5.32 -9.46
C ILE A 118 -8.75 5.05 -7.97
N VAL A 119 -9.72 5.74 -7.39
CA VAL A 119 -10.09 5.62 -5.98
C VAL A 119 -11.61 5.59 -5.85
N THR A 120 -12.12 4.80 -4.90
CA THR A 120 -13.54 4.78 -4.58
C THR A 120 -13.94 6.07 -3.85
N LEU A 121 -15.15 6.61 -4.11
CA LEU A 121 -15.68 7.77 -3.39
C LEU A 121 -16.73 7.35 -2.39
N LYS A 122 -16.79 8.03 -1.23
CA LYS A 122 -17.92 7.86 -0.31
C LYS A 122 -19.18 8.42 -0.95
N LYS A 123 -20.30 7.72 -0.80
CA LYS A 123 -21.63 8.14 -1.29
C LYS A 123 -21.97 9.59 -0.93
N ARG A 124 -21.60 10.06 0.26
CA ARG A 124 -21.80 11.46 0.69
C ARG A 124 -21.12 12.47 -0.24
N LEU A 125 -19.86 12.22 -0.61
CA LEU A 125 -19.09 13.11 -1.49
C LEU A 125 -19.57 13.02 -2.94
N LEU A 126 -20.07 11.84 -3.33
CA LEU A 126 -20.68 11.60 -4.63
C LEU A 126 -21.93 12.47 -4.84
N ASN A 127 -22.72 12.66 -3.77
CA ASN A 127 -23.90 13.53 -3.79
C ASN A 127 -23.58 15.02 -3.83
N GLU A 128 -22.35 15.43 -3.46
CA GLU A 128 -21.91 16.84 -3.51
C GLU A 128 -21.33 17.21 -4.90
N LEU A 129 -21.04 16.21 -5.74
CA LEU A 129 -20.44 16.36 -7.07
C LEU A 129 -21.44 16.08 -8.21
N ALA A 130 -22.65 15.63 -7.89
CA ALA A 130 -23.74 15.32 -8.81
C ALA A 130 -24.80 16.44 -8.78
#